data_AF-A0A3P6FFP0-F1
#
_entry.id   AF-A0A3P6FFP0-F1
#
_cell.length_a   1.000
_cell.length_b   1.000
_cell.length_c   1.000
_cell.angle_alpha   90.00
_cell.angle_beta   90.00
_cell.angle_gamma   90.00
#
_symmetry.space_group_name_H-M   'P 1'
#
loop_
_entity.id
_entity.type
_entity.pdbx_description
1 polymer ?
#
loop_
_entity_poly.entity_id
_entity_poly.type
_entity_poly.pdbx_seq_one_letter_code
_entity_poly.pdbx_strand_id
1 'polypeptide(L)'
;MIEKIATNVSYKLNDSPSRNFEGMEGLGSHLGKIQSSLHLEKDRPMTLDFPSNGEALEILCRYGFWRSSPHYGFENQAVRVTERCGNLPLGLCVVGSSLRGKSGDEWEAIMHRL
;
A
#
# COMPACT_ATOMS: atom_id res chain seq x y z
N MET A 1 2.86 -28.53 8.64
CA MET A 1 3.69 -28.17 7.46
C MET A 1 3.64 -26.68 7.17
N ILE A 2 2.46 -26.07 7.13
CA ILE A 2 2.26 -24.62 6.92
C ILE A 2 2.88 -23.76 8.04
N GLU A 3 2.78 -24.18 9.30
CA GLU A 3 3.37 -23.43 10.44
C GLU A 3 4.89 -23.24 10.29
N LYS A 4 5.60 -24.28 9.85
CA LYS A 4 7.06 -24.20 9.60
C LYS A 4 7.42 -23.17 8.53
N ILE A 5 6.56 -23.03 7.51
CA ILE A 5 6.74 -22.06 6.44
C ILE A 5 6.49 -20.65 6.98
N ALA A 6 5.42 -20.46 7.76
CA ALA A 6 5.08 -19.18 8.38
C ALA A 6 6.19 -18.70 9.33
N THR A 7 6.74 -19.59 10.17
CA THR A 7 7.84 -19.25 11.08
C THR A 7 9.12 -18.87 10.32
N ASN A 8 9.42 -19.55 9.21
CA ASN A 8 10.63 -19.26 8.42
C ASN A 8 10.52 -17.91 7.69
N VAL A 9 9.35 -17.60 7.13
CA VAL A 9 9.08 -16.31 6.48
C VAL A 9 9.11 -15.17 7.51
N SER A 10 8.52 -15.37 8.69
CA SER A 10 8.53 -14.37 9.78
C SER A 10 9.93 -14.03 10.25
N TYR A 11 10.80 -15.04 10.44
CA TYR A 11 12.19 -14.82 10.82
C TYR A 11 12.95 -13.99 9.77
N LYS A 12 12.78 -14.29 8.47
CA LYS A 12 13.47 -13.57 7.39
C LYS A 12 13.00 -12.13 7.19
N LEU A 13 11.73 -11.84 7.46
CA LEU A 13 11.21 -10.47 7.42
C LEU A 13 11.70 -9.63 8.61
N ASN A 14 11.95 -10.26 9.76
CA ASN A 14 12.43 -9.58 10.96
C ASN A 14 13.96 -9.38 11.01
N ASP A 15 14.71 -10.06 10.14
CA ASP A 15 16.18 -10.02 10.08
C ASP A 15 16.72 -8.92 9.15
N SER A 16 15.85 -8.13 8.51
CA SER A 16 16.27 -7.00 7.67
C SER A 16 16.15 -5.69 8.45
N PRO A 17 17.26 -5.09 8.95
CA PRO A 17 17.22 -3.77 9.58
C PRO A 17 17.14 -2.70 8.49
N SER A 18 16.01 -2.59 7.78
CA SER A 18 15.79 -1.47 6.87
C SER A 18 15.37 -0.25 7.69
N ARG A 19 16.26 0.75 7.73
CA ARG A 19 16.08 2.06 8.40
C ARG A 19 14.93 2.92 7.84
N ASN A 20 14.14 2.39 6.90
CA ASN A 20 13.06 3.11 6.21
C ASN A 20 11.80 3.30 7.08
N PHE A 21 11.79 2.77 8.30
CA PHE A 21 10.66 2.84 9.23
C PHE A 21 10.97 3.67 10.49
N GLU A 22 12.14 4.31 10.54
CA GLU A 22 12.54 5.18 11.65
C GLU A 22 11.63 6.43 11.66
N GLY A 23 10.65 6.43 12.57
CA GLY A 23 9.58 7.45 12.67
C GLY A 23 8.16 6.94 12.43
N MET A 24 7.97 5.67 12.04
CA MET A 24 6.63 5.05 11.90
C MET A 24 6.21 4.34 13.20
N GLU A 25 5.78 5.10 14.20
CA GLU A 25 5.00 4.54 15.30
C GLU A 25 3.64 4.04 14.74
N GLY A 26 3.37 2.74 14.86
CA GLY A 26 2.09 2.16 14.47
C GLY A 26 2.17 0.82 13.73
N LEU A 27 3.29 0.47 13.10
CA LEU A 27 3.44 -0.82 12.39
C LEU A 27 3.37 -2.01 13.35
N GLY A 28 4.00 -1.92 14.52
CA GLY A 28 3.91 -2.96 15.55
C GLY A 28 2.49 -3.12 16.11
N SER A 29 1.77 -2.01 16.30
CA SER A 29 0.35 -2.02 16.71
C SER A 29 -0.54 -2.63 15.61
N HIS A 30 -0.26 -2.31 14.35
CA HIS A 30 -0.99 -2.83 13.19
C HIS A 30 -0.72 -4.33 13.00
N LEU A 31 0.52 -4.78 13.19
CA LEU A 31 0.87 -6.20 13.12
C LEU A 31 0.21 -7.01 14.26
N GLY A 32 0.18 -6.46 15.48
CA GLY A 32 -0.54 -7.07 16.60
C GLY A 32 -2.05 -7.14 16.36
N LYS A 33 -2.62 -6.12 15.71
CA LYS A 33 -4.04 -6.09 15.31
C LYS A 33 -4.33 -7.07 14.19
N ILE A 34 -3.43 -7.22 13.21
CA ILE A 34 -3.51 -8.24 12.16
C ILE A 34 -3.40 -9.64 12.76
N GLN A 35 -2.46 -9.90 13.68
CA GLN A 35 -2.38 -11.19 14.38
C GLN A 35 -3.63 -11.50 15.21
N SER A 36 -4.20 -10.48 15.88
CA SER A 36 -5.45 -10.62 16.62
C SER A 36 -6.66 -10.84 15.70
N SER A 37 -6.69 -10.19 14.54
CA SER A 37 -7.71 -10.37 13.50
C SER A 37 -7.61 -11.70 12.77
N LEU A 38 -6.40 -12.25 12.60
CA LEU A 38 -6.20 -13.60 12.05
C LEU A 38 -6.68 -14.71 13.00
N HIS A 39 -6.98 -14.37 14.26
CA HIS A 39 -7.61 -15.28 15.22
C HIS A 39 -9.14 -15.32 15.14
N LEU A 40 -9.79 -14.48 14.32
CA LEU A 40 -11.24 -14.51 14.18
C LEU A 40 -11.67 -14.58 12.72
N GLU A 41 -12.53 -15.56 12.46
CA GLU A 41 -13.42 -15.68 11.29
C GLU A 41 -12.90 -16.54 10.12
N LYS A 42 -13.02 -17.85 10.33
CA LYS A 42 -12.70 -18.92 9.39
C LYS A 42 -13.85 -19.27 8.42
N ASP A 43 -14.86 -18.41 8.21
CA ASP A 43 -16.03 -18.82 7.43
C ASP A 43 -16.77 -17.71 6.65
N ARG A 44 -16.02 -16.71 6.15
CA ARG A 44 -16.50 -15.91 5.02
C ARG A 44 -15.57 -16.12 3.83
N PRO A 45 -16.08 -16.40 2.62
CA PRO A 45 -15.26 -16.20 1.43
C PRO A 45 -14.83 -14.73 1.49
N MET A 46 -13.54 -14.48 1.65
CA MET A 46 -12.99 -13.13 1.51
C MET A 46 -13.21 -12.72 0.06
N THR A 47 -14.37 -12.14 -0.25
CA THR A 47 -14.46 -11.22 -1.37
C THR A 47 -13.48 -10.11 -1.02
N LEU A 48 -12.32 -10.13 -1.66
CA LEU A 48 -11.42 -8.99 -1.75
C LEU A 48 -12.19 -7.93 -2.54
N ASP A 49 -13.13 -7.26 -1.86
CA ASP A 49 -13.85 -6.16 -2.46
C ASP A 49 -12.81 -5.09 -2.80
N PHE A 50 -12.71 -4.75 -4.09
CA PHE A 50 -11.82 -3.70 -4.53
C PHE A 50 -12.25 -2.39 -3.88
N PRO A 51 -11.30 -1.54 -3.46
CA PRO A 51 -11.64 -0.23 -2.95
C PRO A 51 -12.43 0.57 -3.99
N SER A 52 -13.37 1.38 -3.52
CA SER A 52 -14.02 2.40 -4.34
C SER A 52 -12.99 3.37 -4.89
N ASN A 53 -13.33 4.13 -5.94
CA ASN A 53 -12.39 5.08 -6.54
C ASN A 53 -11.84 6.10 -5.51
N GLY A 54 -12.65 6.51 -4.53
CA GLY A 54 -12.21 7.40 -3.46
C GLY A 54 -11.21 6.75 -2.52
N GLU A 55 -11.46 5.51 -2.10
CA GLU A 55 -10.55 4.74 -1.25
C GLU A 55 -9.24 4.39 -1.98
N ALA A 56 -9.33 4.07 -3.26
CA ALA A 56 -8.18 3.79 -4.12
C ALA A 56 -7.29 5.04 -4.28
N LEU A 57 -7.91 6.21 -4.46
CA LEU A 57 -7.21 7.49 -4.50
C LEU A 57 -6.55 7.81 -3.16
N GLU A 58 -7.24 7.55 -2.04
CA GLU A 58 -6.68 7.73 -0.70
C GLU A 58 -5.46 6.84 -0.48
N ILE A 59 -5.54 5.57 -0.87
CA ILE A 59 -4.41 4.62 -0.80
C ILE A 59 -3.23 5.19 -1.59
N LEU A 60 -3.42 5.56 -2.86
CA LEU A 60 -2.35 6.14 -3.67
C LEU A 60 -1.71 7.37 -3.00
N CYS A 61 -2.54 8.30 -2.52
CA CYS A 61 -2.07 9.54 -1.91
C CYS A 61 -1.32 9.30 -0.60
N ARG A 62 -1.73 8.29 0.18
CA ARG A 62 -1.07 7.94 1.43
C ARG A 62 0.37 7.53 1.18
N TYR A 63 0.63 6.78 0.11
CA TYR A 63 1.98 6.33 -0.24
C TYR A 63 2.79 7.36 -1.04
N GLY A 64 2.14 8.10 -1.96
CA GLY A 64 2.79 9.11 -2.81
C GLY A 64 3.03 10.46 -2.14
N PHE A 65 2.12 10.91 -1.29
CA PHE A 65 2.12 12.26 -0.71
C PHE A 65 2.14 12.31 0.82
N TRP A 66 2.05 11.17 1.51
CA TRP A 66 1.84 11.11 2.97
C TRP A 66 0.54 11.81 3.42
N ARG A 67 -0.47 11.88 2.54
CA ARG A 67 -1.75 12.55 2.76
C ARG A 67 -2.90 11.67 2.29
N SER A 68 -4.11 11.91 2.78
CA SER A 68 -5.31 11.22 2.28
C SER A 68 -5.82 11.76 0.93
N SER A 69 -5.22 12.84 0.43
CA SER A 69 -5.64 13.52 -0.80
C SER A 69 -4.43 13.99 -1.61
N PRO A 70 -4.59 14.18 -2.93
CA PRO A 70 -3.51 14.68 -3.78
C PRO A 70 -3.11 16.11 -3.41
N HIS A 71 -1.86 16.47 -3.72
CA HIS A 71 -1.46 17.88 -3.69
C HIS A 71 -2.21 18.67 -4.77
N TYR A 72 -2.37 19.98 -4.54
CA TYR A 72 -2.93 20.88 -5.54
C TYR A 72 -2.13 20.78 -6.86
N GLY A 73 -2.82 20.55 -7.97
CA GLY A 73 -2.24 20.34 -9.29
C GLY A 73 -1.96 18.87 -9.66
N PHE A 74 -2.10 17.93 -8.71
CA PHE A 74 -1.89 16.49 -8.94
C PHE A 74 -3.21 15.70 -9.03
N GLU A 75 -4.37 16.36 -8.95
CA GLU A 75 -5.69 15.71 -8.85
C GLU A 75 -5.95 14.80 -10.04
N ASN A 76 -5.78 15.32 -11.26
CA ASN A 76 -6.01 14.56 -12.49
C ASN A 76 -5.02 13.39 -12.64
N GLN A 77 -3.77 13.59 -12.20
CA GLN A 77 -2.74 12.56 -12.30
C GLN A 77 -3.02 11.42 -11.34
N ALA A 78 -3.35 11.75 -10.09
CA ALA A 78 -3.69 10.78 -9.07
C ALA A 78 -4.89 9.92 -9.51
N VAL A 79 -5.94 10.52 -10.07
CA VAL A 79 -7.08 9.78 -10.62
C VAL A 79 -6.66 8.82 -11.73
N ARG A 80 -5.90 9.30 -12.73
CA ARG A 80 -5.45 8.47 -13.87
C ARG A 80 -4.55 7.30 -13.44
N VAL A 81 -3.68 7.52 -12.46
CA VAL A 81 -2.84 6.46 -11.87
C VAL A 81 -3.72 5.41 -11.20
N THR A 82 -4.71 5.86 -10.44
CA THR A 82 -5.63 4.99 -9.70
C THR A 82 -6.44 4.10 -10.66
N GLU A 83 -6.98 4.69 -11.73
CA GLU A 83 -7.69 3.97 -12.80
C GLU A 83 -6.80 2.95 -13.52
N ARG A 84 -5.56 3.33 -13.86
CA ARG A 84 -4.59 2.39 -14.47
C ARG A 84 -4.22 1.22 -13.57
N CYS A 85 -4.19 1.44 -12.25
CA CYS A 85 -3.94 0.38 -11.29
C CYS A 85 -5.17 -0.52 -11.05
N GLY A 86 -6.32 -0.23 -11.67
CA GLY A 86 -7.55 -1.00 -11.52
C GLY A 86 -8.04 -1.06 -10.07
N ASN A 87 -7.79 -0.01 -9.29
CA ASN A 87 -8.04 0.04 -7.85
C ASN A 87 -7.37 -1.08 -7.03
N LEU A 88 -6.39 -1.81 -7.57
CA LEU A 88 -5.74 -2.90 -6.84
C LEU A 88 -4.91 -2.33 -5.67
N PRO A 89 -5.24 -2.63 -4.39
CA PRO A 89 -4.57 -2.00 -3.25
C PRO A 89 -3.05 -2.15 -3.29
N LEU A 90 -2.56 -3.33 -3.66
CA LEU A 90 -1.12 -3.59 -3.75
C LEU A 90 -0.46 -2.78 -4.89
N GLY A 91 -1.12 -2.67 -6.04
CA GLY A 91 -0.64 -1.87 -7.18
C GLY A 91 -0.53 -0.39 -6.81
N LEU A 92 -1.56 0.14 -6.16
CA LEU A 92 -1.60 1.53 -5.69
C LEU A 92 -0.50 1.83 -4.65
N CYS A 93 -0.24 0.91 -3.72
CA CYS A 93 0.85 1.04 -2.76
C CYS A 93 2.22 1.12 -3.47
N VAL A 94 2.49 0.17 -4.38
CA VAL A 94 3.79 0.10 -5.09
C VAL A 94 4.00 1.32 -5.97
N VAL A 95 3.00 1.68 -6.79
CA VAL A 95 3.08 2.82 -7.69
C VAL A 95 3.18 4.12 -6.88
N GLY A 96 2.33 4.31 -5.88
CA GLY A 96 2.35 5.48 -5.00
C GLY A 96 3.72 5.68 -4.33
N SER A 97 4.34 4.62 -3.80
CA SER A 97 5.69 4.70 -3.23
C SER A 97 6.75 5.10 -4.27
N SER A 98 6.65 4.64 -5.52
CA SER A 98 7.61 5.00 -6.58
C SER A 98 7.49 6.45 -7.04
N LEU A 99 6.28 7.01 -6.93
CA LEU A 99 5.93 8.38 -7.33
C LEU A 99 6.25 9.42 -6.26
N ARG A 100 6.61 8.98 -5.05
CA ARG A 100 6.89 9.88 -3.93
C ARG A 100 8.02 10.86 -4.27
N GLY A 101 7.76 12.15 -4.02
CA GLY A 101 8.74 13.23 -4.21
C GLY A 101 9.07 13.54 -5.68
N LYS A 102 8.31 12.97 -6.62
CA LYS A 102 8.45 13.20 -8.06
C LYS A 102 7.53 14.34 -8.52
N SER A 103 7.96 15.10 -9.52
CA SER A 103 7.12 16.13 -10.16
C SER A 103 6.01 15.50 -11.01
N GLY A 104 4.99 16.28 -11.37
CA GLY A 104 3.92 15.79 -12.24
C GLY A 104 4.41 15.25 -13.59
N ASP A 105 5.43 15.87 -14.19
CA ASP A 105 6.01 15.38 -15.44
C ASP A 105 6.72 14.02 -15.27
N GLU A 106 7.41 13.84 -14.14
CA GLU A 106 8.03 12.56 -13.80
C GLU A 106 6.98 11.46 -13.55
N TRP A 107 5.82 11.82 -13.00
CA TRP A 107 4.70 10.88 -12.82
C TRP A 107 4.23 10.35 -14.17
N GLU A 108 3.96 11.22 -15.14
CA GLU A 108 3.56 10.79 -16.49
C GLU A 108 4.62 9.89 -17.13
N ALA A 109 5.90 10.24 -17.00
CA ALA A 109 6.99 9.43 -17.54
C ALA A 109 7.05 8.02 -16.93
N ILE A 110 6.79 7.88 -15.63
CA ILE A 110 6.69 6.57 -14.96
C ILE A 110 5.45 5.81 -15.45
N MET A 111 4.31 6.49 -15.58
CA MET A 111 3.06 5.88 -16.04
C MET A 111 3.11 5.44 -17.51
N HIS A 112 3.93 6.06 -18.34
CA HIS A 112 4.17 5.61 -19.71
C HIS A 112 5.04 4.34 -19.80
N ARG A 113 5.76 3.99 -18.73
CA ARG A 113 6.64 2.80 -18.67
C ARG A 113 5.97 1.57 -18.05
N LEU A 114 4.82 1.76 -17.39
CA LEU A 114 3.98 0.73 -16.77
C LEU A 114 2.85 0.33 -17.72
#